data_AF-A0A5C4LEN6-F1
#
_entry.id   AF-A0A5C4LEN6-F1
#
_cell.length_a   1.000
_cell.length_b   1.000
_cell.length_c   1.000
_cell.angle_alpha   90.00
_cell.angle_beta   90.00
_cell.angle_gamma   90.00
#
_symmetry.space_group_name_H-M   'P 1'
#
loop_
_entity.id
_entity.type
_entity.pdbx_description
1 polymer ?
#
loop_
_entity_poly.entity_id
_entity_poly.type
_entity_poly.pdbx_seq_one_letter_code
_entity_poly.pdbx_strand_id
1 'polypeptide(L)'
;MKFWLGLAGCLGVAATGVVLTMEGGSPEAGKAPAATLPPPAAAPVPASAEVSEADRAGVPRQMQARAILSRPAGNLAGPAGDLSRPATLPAAQAVEDARRQAEARVRQAEAETEAVRRRLEREETRAGALSEAAAVASRELAAARAEVEALRARAAQDHGGAEARAALAAADEARRVAEGAADERRQALGEERARSAQLAGALADARRRVAVLETAAEAAQVALQAQTASAARERAMMRAGLRRLAVALRAAQVARSEANARAVDAAGARDRAEQGRLAAERDGAETRGRLDRLRGSLDRAGEVKAGEVTAQDAPSRDASGAPPSLVFQTRPGAASRGGLPQTGAPSTTPEALDEAQLLARVAVLLGRGDISGARLFLTLGVRSGSARATALLAETYDPDKLAALQVRGMRGDPETASALYRQAQETRGLARRGLAEAPVAAAPRAPTVWSHPIRQAGLPTPVLVPVKDPPLAPFVPPLAAPWAGE
;
A
#
# COMPACT_ATOMS: atom_id res chain seq x y z
N MET A 1 -33.60 -2.64 17.24
CA MET A 1 -34.03 -1.36 16.59
C MET A 1 -32.95 -0.27 16.65
N LYS A 2 -31.70 -0.53 16.24
CA LYS A 2 -30.66 0.50 16.01
C LYS A 2 -29.59 -0.02 15.02
N PHE A 3 -30.03 -0.58 13.88
CA PHE A 3 -29.11 -1.17 12.88
C PHE A 3 -29.41 -0.73 11.44
N TRP A 4 -30.18 0.35 11.26
CA TRP A 4 -30.64 0.81 9.94
C TRP A 4 -30.18 2.22 9.53
N LEU A 5 -29.24 2.84 10.26
CA LEU A 5 -28.77 4.21 9.98
C LEU A 5 -27.38 4.30 9.32
N GLY A 6 -26.79 3.17 8.91
CA GLY A 6 -25.46 3.15 8.27
C GLY A 6 -25.43 2.92 6.76
N LEU A 7 -26.59 2.69 6.11
CA LEU A 7 -26.64 2.25 4.71
C LEU A 7 -27.31 3.25 3.74
N ALA A 8 -27.60 4.47 4.21
CA ALA A 8 -28.14 5.57 3.39
C ALA A 8 -27.07 6.59 2.93
N GLY A 9 -25.78 6.30 3.14
CA GLY A 9 -24.67 7.23 2.83
C GLY A 9 -23.93 7.01 1.52
N CYS A 10 -24.27 5.99 0.72
CA CYS A 10 -23.49 5.64 -0.50
C CYS A 10 -24.28 5.66 -1.82
N LEU A 11 -25.44 6.31 -1.86
CA LEU A 11 -26.24 6.49 -3.08
C LEU A 11 -26.69 7.94 -3.20
N GLY A 12 -25.77 8.81 -3.62
CA GLY A 12 -26.05 10.25 -3.75
C GLY A 12 -24.92 11.05 -4.40
N VAL A 13 -24.35 10.58 -5.52
CA VAL A 13 -23.42 11.40 -6.35
C VAL A 13 -23.75 11.28 -7.85
N ALA A 14 -25.02 11.13 -8.20
CA ALA A 14 -25.45 11.22 -9.59
C ALA A 14 -26.91 11.69 -9.70
N ALA A 15 -27.16 12.97 -9.41
CA ALA A 15 -28.28 13.77 -9.94
C ALA A 15 -28.36 15.11 -9.19
N THR A 16 -27.88 16.19 -9.82
CA THR A 16 -28.44 17.56 -9.84
C THR A 16 -27.31 18.55 -10.15
N GLY A 17 -27.39 19.17 -11.32
CA GLY A 17 -26.50 20.25 -11.74
C GLY A 17 -26.91 20.83 -13.09
N VAL A 18 -28.21 20.90 -13.33
CA VAL A 18 -28.84 21.57 -14.48
C VAL A 18 -29.68 22.72 -13.92
N VAL A 19 -29.32 23.93 -14.36
CA VAL A 19 -30.10 25.19 -14.41
C VAL A 19 -30.42 25.87 -13.08
N LEU A 20 -29.81 27.04 -12.88
CA LEU A 20 -30.53 28.29 -12.63
C LEU A 20 -29.65 29.47 -13.05
N THR A 21 -29.85 29.90 -14.30
CA THR A 21 -29.63 31.26 -14.76
C THR A 21 -30.59 32.16 -13.98
N MET A 22 -30.08 32.88 -12.99
CA MET A 22 -30.78 34.00 -12.36
C MET A 22 -30.16 35.29 -12.88
N GLU A 23 -30.81 35.77 -13.93
CA GLU A 23 -30.75 37.10 -14.49
C GLU A 23 -31.21 38.09 -13.40
N GLY A 24 -30.26 38.81 -12.81
CA GLY A 24 -30.48 39.85 -11.81
C GLY A 24 -30.04 41.19 -12.36
N GLY A 25 -31.01 42.08 -12.60
CA GLY A 25 -30.88 43.31 -13.36
C GLY A 25 -29.90 44.35 -12.78
N SER A 26 -29.28 45.06 -13.72
CA SER A 26 -28.59 46.33 -13.52
C SER A 26 -29.50 47.39 -12.89
N PRO A 27 -29.00 48.22 -11.97
CA PRO A 27 -29.53 49.55 -11.78
C PRO A 27 -28.95 50.51 -12.82
N GLU A 28 -29.85 51.27 -13.44
CA GLU A 28 -29.54 52.48 -14.19
C GLU A 28 -28.68 53.45 -13.37
N ALA A 29 -27.59 53.94 -13.96
CA ALA A 29 -27.06 55.27 -13.67
C ALA A 29 -26.12 55.74 -14.78
N GLY A 30 -26.38 56.93 -15.32
CA GLY A 30 -25.33 57.78 -15.87
C GLY A 30 -25.19 57.80 -17.40
N LYS A 31 -26.13 58.49 -18.06
CA LYS A 31 -25.99 59.01 -19.43
C LYS A 31 -24.95 60.15 -19.41
N ALA A 32 -23.83 60.00 -20.12
CA ALA A 32 -22.89 61.07 -20.47
C ALA A 32 -22.28 60.83 -21.87
N PRO A 33 -21.87 61.89 -22.60
CA PRO A 33 -22.03 61.95 -24.05
C PRO A 33 -20.85 61.40 -24.87
N ALA A 34 -21.21 61.11 -26.12
CA ALA A 34 -20.41 60.55 -27.19
C ALA A 34 -19.06 61.25 -27.42
N ALA A 35 -18.00 60.44 -27.45
CA ALA A 35 -16.74 60.78 -28.10
C ALA A 35 -16.52 59.78 -29.25
N THR A 36 -16.60 60.31 -30.47
CA THR A 36 -16.38 59.65 -31.76
C THR A 36 -14.90 59.33 -31.95
N LEU A 37 -14.53 58.04 -32.07
CA LEU A 37 -13.22 57.58 -32.55
C LEU A 37 -13.37 56.20 -33.27
N PRO A 38 -12.45 55.86 -34.20
CA PRO A 38 -12.71 55.07 -35.42
C PRO A 38 -12.65 53.53 -35.23
N PRO A 39 -13.15 52.75 -36.23
CA PRO A 39 -13.27 51.31 -36.10
C PRO A 39 -11.91 50.58 -36.16
N PRO A 40 -11.67 49.58 -35.29
CA PRO A 40 -10.55 48.67 -35.44
C PRO A 40 -10.86 47.52 -36.41
N ALA A 41 -9.79 47.08 -37.07
CA ALA A 41 -9.74 46.10 -38.15
C ALA A 41 -10.32 44.72 -37.80
N ALA A 42 -10.88 44.10 -38.83
CA ALA A 42 -11.45 42.76 -38.82
C ALA A 42 -10.46 41.69 -38.34
N ALA A 43 -10.89 40.92 -37.34
CA ALA A 43 -10.31 39.64 -36.95
C ALA A 43 -11.16 38.48 -37.51
N PRO A 44 -10.56 37.31 -37.80
CA PRO A 44 -11.17 36.26 -38.61
C PRO A 44 -12.21 35.42 -37.86
N VAL A 45 -13.26 35.07 -38.59
CA VAL A 45 -14.34 34.14 -38.22
C VAL A 45 -13.78 32.73 -37.98
N PRO A 46 -14.07 32.04 -36.86
CA PRO A 46 -13.75 30.63 -36.72
C PRO A 46 -14.69 29.77 -37.55
N ALA A 47 -14.10 28.80 -38.25
CA ALA A 47 -14.75 27.84 -39.11
C ALA A 47 -15.91 27.09 -38.42
N SER A 48 -17.00 26.99 -39.16
CA SER A 48 -18.21 26.23 -38.86
C SER A 48 -17.89 24.80 -38.42
N ALA A 49 -18.41 24.39 -37.27
CA ALA A 49 -18.50 22.99 -36.91
C ALA A 49 -19.36 22.26 -37.95
N GLU A 50 -18.77 21.26 -38.61
CA GLU A 50 -19.48 20.33 -39.48
C GLU A 50 -20.52 19.57 -38.64
N VAL A 51 -21.78 20.00 -38.78
CA VAL A 51 -22.94 19.26 -38.32
C VAL A 51 -23.02 18.01 -39.19
N SER A 52 -22.77 16.85 -38.57
CA SER A 52 -22.90 15.56 -39.22
C SER A 52 -24.32 15.40 -39.79
N GLU A 53 -24.40 14.98 -41.05
CA GLU A 53 -25.63 14.68 -41.79
C GLU A 53 -26.55 13.66 -41.08
N ALA A 54 -26.03 12.93 -40.09
CA ALA A 54 -26.79 12.04 -39.22
C ALA A 54 -27.80 12.76 -38.29
N ASP A 55 -27.58 14.02 -37.94
CA ASP A 55 -28.48 14.77 -37.04
C ASP A 55 -29.69 15.39 -37.78
N ARG A 56 -29.69 15.44 -39.13
CA ARG A 56 -30.86 15.91 -39.90
C ARG A 56 -31.94 14.86 -40.12
N ALA A 57 -31.67 13.58 -39.89
CA ALA A 57 -32.58 12.50 -40.25
C ALA A 57 -33.55 12.06 -39.14
N GLY A 58 -33.54 12.70 -37.95
CA GLY A 58 -34.55 12.42 -36.91
C GLY A 58 -34.63 10.95 -36.48
N VAL A 59 -33.51 10.22 -36.48
CA VAL A 59 -33.50 8.79 -36.12
C VAL A 59 -33.35 8.65 -34.60
N PRO A 60 -34.28 7.99 -33.91
CA PRO A 60 -34.20 7.80 -32.46
C PRO A 60 -32.98 6.94 -32.08
N ARG A 61 -32.19 7.43 -31.10
CA ARG A 61 -30.91 6.86 -30.63
C ARG A 61 -30.94 5.37 -30.23
N GLN A 62 -32.11 4.77 -30.05
CA GLN A 62 -32.24 3.35 -29.73
C GLN A 62 -31.97 2.41 -30.92
N MET A 63 -32.00 2.89 -32.17
CA MET A 63 -31.70 2.04 -33.34
C MET A 63 -30.21 1.97 -33.73
N GLN A 64 -29.37 2.89 -33.26
CA GLN A 64 -27.94 2.90 -33.63
C GLN A 64 -27.14 1.76 -32.95
N ALA A 65 -27.69 1.12 -31.91
CA ALA A 65 -27.02 0.02 -31.21
C ALA A 65 -27.12 -1.35 -31.91
N ARG A 66 -27.90 -1.48 -33.00
CA ARG A 66 -28.08 -2.77 -33.71
C ARG A 66 -27.40 -2.86 -35.08
N ALA A 67 -26.88 -1.76 -35.62
CA ALA A 67 -26.26 -1.74 -36.95
C ALA A 67 -24.77 -2.16 -36.99
N ILE A 68 -24.14 -2.43 -35.83
CA ILE A 68 -22.72 -2.82 -35.77
C ILE A 68 -22.51 -4.36 -35.81
N LEU A 69 -23.58 -5.16 -35.70
CA LEU A 69 -23.47 -6.63 -35.61
C LEU A 69 -23.71 -7.41 -36.91
N SER A 70 -23.80 -6.74 -38.07
CA SER A 70 -24.02 -7.41 -39.35
C SER A 70 -23.05 -6.90 -40.42
N ARG A 71 -21.75 -7.00 -40.16
CA ARG A 71 -20.74 -6.94 -41.22
C ARG A 71 -20.36 -8.38 -41.62
N PRO A 72 -20.73 -8.84 -42.83
CA PRO A 72 -20.50 -10.22 -43.25
C PRO A 72 -19.00 -10.49 -43.40
N ALA A 73 -18.58 -11.60 -42.80
CA ALA A 73 -17.26 -12.18 -42.94
C ALA A 73 -17.04 -12.60 -44.40
N GLY A 74 -16.29 -11.79 -45.15
CA GLY A 74 -15.88 -12.10 -46.50
C GLY A 74 -14.46 -11.61 -46.74
N ASN A 75 -13.57 -12.56 -47.03
CA ASN A 75 -12.23 -12.39 -47.58
C ASN A 75 -11.17 -11.74 -46.70
N LEU A 76 -10.48 -12.57 -45.89
CA LEU A 76 -9.04 -12.43 -45.65
C LEU A 76 -8.41 -13.83 -45.53
N ALA A 77 -8.16 -14.47 -46.67
CA ALA A 77 -7.14 -15.51 -46.77
C ALA A 77 -5.77 -14.81 -46.84
N GLY A 78 -5.30 -14.32 -45.69
CA GLY A 78 -3.92 -13.86 -45.50
C GLY A 78 -3.05 -15.02 -45.01
N PRO A 79 -1.77 -15.09 -45.41
CA PRO A 79 -0.90 -16.22 -45.11
C PRO A 79 -0.74 -16.40 -43.59
N ALA A 80 -0.82 -17.66 -43.16
CA ALA A 80 -0.65 -18.11 -41.79
C ALA A 80 0.74 -17.75 -41.25
N GLY A 81 0.88 -16.52 -40.77
CA GLY A 81 2.06 -16.00 -40.11
C GLY A 81 1.71 -15.56 -38.70
N ASP A 82 1.99 -16.43 -37.73
CA ASP A 82 2.31 -16.08 -36.35
C ASP A 82 1.21 -15.39 -35.52
N LEU A 83 0.16 -16.13 -35.17
CA LEU A 83 -0.90 -15.73 -34.23
C LEU A 83 -0.51 -15.84 -32.74
N SER A 84 0.79 -15.94 -32.44
CA SER A 84 1.29 -16.17 -31.08
C SER A 84 1.67 -14.90 -30.32
N ARG A 85 1.29 -13.71 -30.80
CA ARG A 85 1.61 -12.44 -30.14
C ARG A 85 0.43 -11.98 -29.26
N PRO A 86 0.53 -12.08 -27.93
CA PRO A 86 -0.58 -11.72 -27.04
C PRO A 86 -0.86 -10.22 -27.13
N ALA A 87 -2.10 -9.87 -27.48
CA ALA A 87 -2.61 -8.51 -27.58
C ALA A 87 -2.78 -7.78 -26.22
N THR A 88 -1.95 -8.09 -25.22
CA THR A 88 -2.06 -7.57 -23.85
C THR A 88 -1.37 -6.23 -23.60
N LEU A 89 -0.68 -5.66 -24.60
CA LEU A 89 0.03 -4.38 -24.47
C LEU A 89 -0.85 -3.10 -24.37
N PRO A 90 -2.07 -3.00 -24.96
CA PRO A 90 -2.76 -1.71 -25.02
C PRO A 90 -3.30 -1.24 -23.66
N ALA A 91 -3.62 -2.15 -22.74
CA ALA A 91 -4.13 -1.79 -21.41
C ALA A 91 -3.05 -1.19 -20.50
N ALA A 92 -1.81 -1.69 -20.58
CA ALA A 92 -0.69 -1.13 -19.80
C ALA A 92 -0.32 0.28 -20.30
N GLN A 93 -0.30 0.46 -21.63
CA GLN A 93 -0.05 1.77 -22.25
C GLN A 93 -1.13 2.80 -21.87
N ALA A 94 -2.42 2.42 -21.90
CA ALA A 94 -3.49 3.32 -21.51
C ALA A 94 -3.39 3.83 -20.06
N VAL A 95 -2.91 2.99 -19.13
CA VAL A 95 -2.70 3.39 -17.72
C VAL A 95 -1.50 4.34 -17.60
N GLU A 96 -0.40 4.07 -18.31
CA GLU A 96 0.75 4.98 -18.34
C GLU A 96 0.39 6.33 -18.96
N ASP A 97 -0.40 6.33 -20.03
CA ASP A 97 -0.86 7.56 -20.67
C ASP A 97 -1.79 8.36 -19.75
N ALA A 98 -2.71 7.71 -19.04
CA ALA A 98 -3.56 8.35 -18.04
C ALA A 98 -2.73 8.96 -16.90
N ARG A 99 -1.68 8.27 -16.45
CA ARG A 99 -0.74 8.79 -15.45
C ARG A 99 0.01 10.01 -15.97
N ARG A 100 0.55 9.97 -17.19
CA ARG A 100 1.24 11.11 -17.81
C ARG A 100 0.31 12.31 -17.97
N GLN A 101 -0.95 12.08 -18.32
CA GLN A 101 -1.96 13.14 -18.41
C GLN A 101 -2.26 13.76 -17.04
N ALA A 102 -2.38 12.94 -15.98
CA ALA A 102 -2.58 13.45 -14.62
C ALA A 102 -1.38 14.28 -14.14
N GLU A 103 -0.15 13.78 -14.33
CA GLU A 103 1.08 14.51 -14.01
C GLU A 103 1.19 15.82 -14.80
N ALA A 104 0.81 15.82 -16.09
CA ALA A 104 0.79 17.03 -16.91
C ALA A 104 -0.22 18.07 -16.39
N ARG A 105 -1.40 17.64 -15.92
CA ARG A 105 -2.39 18.55 -15.32
C ARG A 105 -1.91 19.17 -14.01
N VAL A 106 -1.21 18.40 -13.18
CA VAL A 106 -0.59 18.93 -11.94
C VAL A 106 0.46 19.98 -12.30
N ARG A 107 1.38 19.67 -13.23
CA ARG A 107 2.40 20.63 -13.68
C ARG A 107 1.80 21.91 -14.28
N GLN A 108 0.71 21.78 -15.05
CA GLN A 108 0.02 22.94 -15.59
C GLN A 108 -0.57 23.81 -14.47
N ALA A 109 -1.23 23.19 -13.48
CA ALA A 109 -1.80 23.91 -12.34
C ALA A 109 -0.72 24.58 -11.49
N GLU A 110 0.43 23.92 -11.27
CA GLU A 110 1.60 24.51 -10.61
C GLU A 110 2.12 25.73 -11.38
N ALA A 111 2.30 25.62 -12.70
CA ALA A 111 2.75 26.74 -13.54
C ALA A 111 1.76 27.93 -13.49
N GLU A 112 0.45 27.66 -13.47
CA GLU A 112 -0.57 28.70 -13.28
C GLU A 112 -0.44 29.37 -11.90
N THR A 113 -0.19 28.59 -10.84
CA THR A 113 0.01 29.16 -9.49
C THR A 113 1.27 30.02 -9.40
N GLU A 114 2.36 29.62 -10.06
CA GLU A 114 3.59 30.40 -10.15
C GLU A 114 3.38 31.70 -10.92
N ALA A 115 2.62 31.66 -12.02
CA ALA A 115 2.29 32.85 -12.78
C ALA A 115 1.48 33.86 -11.94
N VAL A 116 0.50 33.38 -11.17
CA VAL A 116 -0.28 34.22 -10.24
C VAL A 116 0.63 34.79 -9.14
N ARG A 117 1.54 33.99 -8.59
CA ARG A 117 2.51 34.45 -7.58
C ARG A 117 3.40 35.58 -8.11
N ARG A 118 3.98 35.42 -9.30
CA ARG A 118 4.80 36.47 -9.94
C ARG A 118 3.99 37.73 -10.20
N ARG A 119 2.70 37.60 -10.53
CA ARG A 119 1.81 38.76 -10.69
C ARG A 119 1.55 39.46 -9.36
N LEU A 120 1.32 38.71 -8.28
CA LEU A 120 1.15 39.26 -6.93
C LEU A 120 2.41 40.02 -6.48
N GLU A 121 3.60 39.46 -6.68
CA GLU A 121 4.88 40.12 -6.34
C GLU A 121 5.06 41.45 -7.10
N ARG A 122 4.63 41.52 -8.37
CA ARG A 122 4.63 42.78 -9.15
C ARG A 122 3.63 43.81 -8.62
N GLU A 123 2.43 43.40 -8.20
CA GLU A 123 1.46 44.33 -7.62
C GLU A 123 1.88 44.78 -6.21
N GLU A 124 2.52 43.94 -5.41
CA GLU A 124 3.07 44.32 -4.10
C GLU A 124 4.19 45.35 -4.23
N THR A 125 5.11 45.16 -5.18
CA THR A 125 6.15 46.17 -5.47
C THR A 125 5.55 47.49 -5.96
N ARG A 126 4.51 47.43 -6.80
CA ARG A 126 3.77 48.62 -7.25
C ARG A 126 3.06 49.34 -6.09
N ALA A 127 2.41 48.59 -5.20
CA ALA A 127 1.77 49.12 -4.01
C ALA A 127 2.79 49.78 -3.05
N GLY A 128 3.99 49.19 -2.94
CA GLY A 128 5.13 49.78 -2.21
C GLY A 128 5.51 51.15 -2.77
N ALA A 129 5.73 51.25 -4.08
CA ALA A 129 6.07 52.52 -4.73
C ALA A 129 4.98 53.60 -4.56
N LEU A 130 3.70 53.22 -4.67
CA LEU A 130 2.59 54.14 -4.41
C LEU A 130 2.51 54.58 -2.94
N SER A 131 2.88 53.70 -2.00
CA SER A 131 2.88 54.01 -0.57
C SER A 131 3.95 55.04 -0.24
N GLU A 132 5.13 54.89 -0.82
CA GLU A 132 6.20 55.88 -0.74
C GLU A 132 5.77 57.23 -1.35
N ALA A 133 5.15 57.22 -2.54
CA ALA A 133 4.64 58.42 -3.19
C ALA A 133 3.55 59.14 -2.38
N ALA A 134 2.67 58.40 -1.69
CA ALA A 134 1.67 58.97 -0.80
C ALA A 134 2.29 59.54 0.49
N ALA A 135 3.35 58.93 1.00
CA ALA A 135 4.11 59.46 2.14
C ALA A 135 4.81 60.78 1.77
N VAL A 136 5.39 60.88 0.56
CA VAL A 136 5.93 62.14 0.02
C VAL A 136 4.83 63.20 -0.08
N ALA A 137 3.67 62.86 -0.66
CA ALA A 137 2.51 63.78 -0.76
C ALA A 137 2.07 64.31 0.60
N SER A 138 2.02 63.43 1.59
CA SER A 138 1.60 63.78 2.95
C SER A 138 2.58 64.75 3.61
N ARG A 139 3.88 64.61 3.33
CA ARG A 139 4.91 65.57 3.78
C ARG A 139 4.79 66.91 3.07
N GLU A 140 4.55 66.93 1.75
CA GLU A 140 4.30 68.14 0.97
C GLU A 140 3.07 68.89 1.49
N LEU A 141 1.98 68.17 1.76
CA LEU A 141 0.77 68.74 2.35
C LEU A 141 1.02 69.33 3.74
N ALA A 142 1.80 68.63 4.58
CA ALA A 142 2.17 69.14 5.90
C ALA A 142 3.01 70.44 5.80
N ALA A 143 3.94 70.50 4.85
CA ALA A 143 4.72 71.70 4.56
C ALA A 143 3.83 72.86 4.08
N ALA A 144 2.93 72.62 3.12
CA ALA A 144 1.99 73.63 2.63
C ALA A 144 1.07 74.16 3.76
N ARG A 145 0.61 73.29 4.66
CA ARG A 145 -0.17 73.70 5.84
C ARG A 145 0.64 74.59 6.79
N ALA A 146 1.90 74.25 7.05
CA ALA A 146 2.79 75.06 7.87
C ALA A 146 3.09 76.44 7.23
N GLU A 147 3.24 76.50 5.91
CA GLU A 147 3.41 77.77 5.18
C GLU A 147 2.17 78.66 5.29
N VAL A 148 0.97 78.10 5.10
CA VAL A 148 -0.30 78.84 5.29
C VAL A 148 -0.41 79.38 6.72
N GLU A 149 -0.07 78.58 7.73
CA GLU A 149 -0.10 79.01 9.13
C GLU A 149 0.94 80.12 9.41
N ALA A 150 2.15 80.00 8.86
CA ALA A 150 3.19 81.02 8.98
C ALA A 150 2.77 82.34 8.30
N LEU A 151 2.15 82.29 7.12
CA LEU A 151 1.62 83.47 6.43
C LEU A 151 0.47 84.10 7.20
N ARG A 152 -0.41 83.31 7.83
CA ARG A 152 -1.48 83.82 8.71
C ARG A 152 -0.91 84.55 9.91
N ALA A 153 0.12 83.99 10.54
CA ALA A 153 0.80 84.63 11.67
C ALA A 153 1.44 85.97 11.26
N ARG A 154 2.10 86.05 10.10
CA ARG A 154 2.66 87.30 9.55
C ARG A 154 1.58 88.33 9.23
N ALA A 155 0.51 87.92 8.55
CA ALA A 155 -0.60 88.82 8.20
C ALA A 155 -1.31 89.42 9.43
N ALA A 156 -1.35 88.67 10.55
CA ALA A 156 -1.86 89.17 11.82
C ALA A 156 -0.96 90.26 12.44
N GLN A 157 0.33 90.23 12.16
CA GLN A 157 1.30 91.24 12.62
C GLN A 157 1.27 92.51 11.75
N ASP A 158 1.10 92.38 10.43
CA ASP A 158 1.22 93.48 9.46
C ASP A 158 -0.07 94.34 9.25
N HIS A 159 -1.03 94.30 10.17
CA HIS A 159 -2.30 95.06 10.09
C HIS A 159 -3.06 94.96 8.75
N GLY A 160 -2.96 93.83 8.05
CA GLY A 160 -3.92 93.43 7.03
C GLY A 160 -3.85 94.18 5.69
N GLY A 161 -2.64 94.48 5.21
CA GLY A 161 -2.41 94.96 3.84
C GLY A 161 -2.99 94.02 2.77
N ALA A 162 -3.43 94.59 1.64
CA ALA A 162 -4.05 93.84 0.54
C ALA A 162 -3.15 92.72 -0.01
N GLU A 163 -1.84 92.93 -0.05
CA GLU A 163 -0.84 91.93 -0.48
C GLU A 163 -0.81 90.70 0.45
N ALA A 164 -0.90 90.89 1.77
CA ALA A 164 -0.93 89.78 2.72
C ALA A 164 -2.19 88.92 2.54
N ARG A 165 -3.34 89.53 2.18
CA ARG A 165 -4.58 88.81 1.87
C ARG A 165 -4.46 88.01 0.57
N ALA A 166 -3.82 88.57 -0.46
CA ALA A 166 -3.57 87.88 -1.72
C ALA A 166 -2.63 86.68 -1.54
N ALA A 167 -1.55 86.84 -0.75
CA ALA A 167 -0.62 85.76 -0.42
C ALA A 167 -1.31 84.62 0.35
N LEU A 168 -2.19 84.96 1.31
CA LEU A 168 -3.01 83.98 2.03
C LEU A 168 -3.96 83.21 1.10
N ALA A 169 -4.64 83.90 0.18
CA ALA A 169 -5.52 83.26 -0.78
C ALA A 169 -4.77 82.28 -1.69
N ALA A 170 -3.60 82.68 -2.21
CA ALA A 170 -2.75 81.81 -3.02
C ALA A 170 -2.25 80.59 -2.23
N ALA A 171 -1.88 80.76 -0.95
CA ALA A 171 -1.44 79.67 -0.10
C ALA A 171 -2.58 78.69 0.26
N ASP A 172 -3.79 79.19 0.51
CA ASP A 172 -4.97 78.36 0.73
C ASP A 172 -5.38 77.59 -0.54
N GLU A 173 -5.21 78.18 -1.73
CA GLU A 173 -5.39 77.46 -3.01
C GLU A 173 -4.35 76.35 -3.19
N ALA A 174 -3.07 76.64 -2.96
CA ALA A 174 -2.00 75.64 -3.00
C ALA A 174 -2.26 74.49 -2.01
N ARG A 175 -2.75 74.78 -0.80
CA ARG A 175 -3.17 73.78 0.18
C ARG A 175 -4.30 72.89 -0.36
N ARG A 176 -5.35 73.46 -0.98
CA ARG A 176 -6.46 72.68 -1.53
C ARG A 176 -6.00 71.76 -2.65
N VAL A 177 -5.10 72.22 -3.53
CA VAL A 177 -4.49 71.39 -4.57
C VAL A 177 -3.68 70.25 -3.96
N ALA A 178 -2.90 70.52 -2.90
CA ALA A 178 -2.15 69.49 -2.19
C ALA A 178 -3.05 68.47 -1.46
N GLU A 179 -4.17 68.91 -0.88
CA GLU A 179 -5.16 68.02 -0.26
C GLU A 179 -5.81 67.10 -1.30
N GLY A 180 -6.24 67.65 -2.44
CA GLY A 180 -6.78 66.87 -3.56
C GLY A 180 -5.79 65.82 -4.07
N ALA A 181 -4.53 66.21 -4.30
CA ALA A 181 -3.48 65.29 -4.74
C ALA A 181 -3.18 64.19 -3.70
N ALA A 182 -3.25 64.50 -2.41
CA ALA A 182 -3.07 63.51 -1.34
C ALA A 182 -4.24 62.50 -1.31
N ASP A 183 -5.48 62.97 -1.48
CA ASP A 183 -6.66 62.10 -1.50
C ASP A 183 -6.70 61.20 -2.73
N GLU A 184 -6.35 61.70 -3.93
CA GLU A 184 -6.19 60.89 -5.14
C GLU A 184 -5.16 59.77 -4.95
N ARG A 185 -3.99 60.08 -4.37
CA ARG A 185 -2.96 59.06 -4.07
C ARG A 185 -3.44 58.03 -3.05
N ARG A 186 -4.24 58.42 -2.06
CA ARG A 186 -4.85 57.50 -1.08
C ARG A 186 -5.88 56.58 -1.74
N GLN A 187 -6.70 57.10 -2.65
CA GLN A 187 -7.66 56.30 -3.42
C GLN A 187 -6.94 55.29 -4.31
N ALA A 188 -5.92 55.71 -5.06
CA ALA A 188 -5.10 54.83 -5.89
C ALA A 188 -4.45 53.70 -5.07
N LEU A 189 -3.96 54.00 -3.85
CA LEU A 189 -3.48 52.99 -2.92
C LEU A 189 -4.56 52.02 -2.44
N GLY A 190 -5.77 52.52 -2.19
CA GLY A 190 -6.92 51.69 -1.84
C GLY A 190 -7.27 50.69 -2.94
N GLU A 191 -7.28 51.14 -4.20
CA GLU A 191 -7.55 50.29 -5.37
C GLU A 191 -6.48 49.21 -5.55
N GLU A 192 -5.19 49.54 -5.45
CA GLU A 192 -4.13 48.54 -5.59
C GLU A 192 -4.13 47.52 -4.43
N ARG A 193 -4.47 47.94 -3.21
CA ARG A 193 -4.68 47.02 -2.09
C ARG A 193 -5.88 46.08 -2.32
N ALA A 194 -6.95 46.58 -2.93
CA ALA A 194 -8.09 45.74 -3.30
C ALA A 194 -7.71 44.72 -4.38
N ARG A 195 -6.93 45.13 -5.40
CA ARG A 195 -6.42 44.24 -6.44
C ARG A 195 -5.47 43.17 -5.89
N SER A 196 -4.56 43.54 -4.99
CA SER A 196 -3.65 42.56 -4.36
C SER A 196 -4.41 41.55 -3.50
N ALA A 197 -5.44 42.00 -2.76
CA ALA A 197 -6.32 41.10 -2.00
C ALA A 197 -7.08 40.12 -2.91
N GLN A 198 -7.56 40.57 -4.07
CA GLN A 198 -8.20 39.69 -5.06
C GLN A 198 -7.23 38.64 -5.61
N LEU A 199 -5.98 39.03 -5.95
CA LEU A 199 -4.95 38.11 -6.41
C LEU A 199 -4.54 37.09 -5.33
N ALA A 200 -4.45 37.52 -4.07
CA ALA A 200 -4.20 36.62 -2.94
C ALA A 200 -5.33 35.60 -2.77
N GLY A 201 -6.59 36.01 -2.94
CA GLY A 201 -7.75 35.13 -2.99
C GLY A 201 -7.66 34.09 -4.11
N ALA A 202 -7.37 34.53 -5.34
CA ALA A 202 -7.21 33.65 -6.50
C ALA A 202 -6.06 32.65 -6.32
N LEU A 203 -4.95 33.06 -5.70
CA LEU A 203 -3.81 32.19 -5.39
C LEU A 203 -4.18 31.14 -4.32
N ALA A 204 -4.97 31.51 -3.32
CA ALA A 204 -5.49 30.55 -2.33
C ALA A 204 -6.42 29.52 -2.99
N ASP A 205 -7.30 29.94 -3.91
CA ASP A 205 -8.14 29.03 -4.69
C ASP A 205 -7.33 28.10 -5.59
N ALA A 206 -6.30 28.63 -6.28
CA ALA A 206 -5.41 27.82 -7.12
C ALA A 206 -4.67 26.75 -6.29
N ARG A 207 -4.16 27.11 -5.11
CA ARG A 207 -3.54 26.14 -4.18
C ARG A 207 -4.51 25.07 -3.71
N ARG A 208 -5.76 25.43 -3.41
CA ARG A 208 -6.81 24.45 -3.08
C ARG A 208 -7.06 23.48 -4.23
N ARG A 209 -7.10 23.96 -5.47
CA ARG A 209 -7.27 23.11 -6.66
C ARG A 209 -6.09 22.14 -6.85
N VAL A 210 -4.85 22.60 -6.68
CA VAL A 210 -3.66 21.74 -6.73
C VAL A 210 -3.74 20.64 -5.68
N ALA A 211 -4.05 20.97 -4.42
CA ALA A 211 -4.18 19.98 -3.36
C ALA A 211 -5.29 18.93 -3.64
N VAL A 212 -6.41 19.33 -4.25
CA VAL A 212 -7.46 18.39 -4.68
C VAL A 212 -6.97 17.47 -5.80
N LEU A 213 -6.19 17.99 -6.75
CA LEU A 213 -5.63 17.17 -7.83
C LEU A 213 -4.55 16.19 -7.31
N GLU A 214 -3.72 16.61 -6.36
CA GLU A 214 -2.72 15.74 -5.71
C GLU A 214 -3.39 14.59 -4.97
N THR A 215 -4.37 14.90 -4.11
CA THR A 215 -5.13 13.87 -3.38
C THR A 215 -5.88 12.92 -4.32
N ALA A 216 -6.43 13.42 -5.43
CA ALA A 216 -7.04 12.58 -6.46
C ALA A 216 -6.00 11.68 -7.17
N ALA A 217 -4.80 12.20 -7.44
CA ALA A 217 -3.71 11.44 -8.05
C ALA A 217 -3.21 10.32 -7.11
N GLU A 218 -3.04 10.61 -5.82
CA GLU A 218 -2.70 9.61 -4.81
C GLU A 218 -3.76 8.52 -4.70
N ALA A 219 -5.05 8.90 -4.65
CA ALA A 219 -6.15 7.94 -4.63
C ALA A 219 -6.16 7.04 -5.87
N ALA A 220 -5.88 7.59 -7.06
CA ALA A 220 -5.76 6.82 -8.29
C ALA A 220 -4.57 5.83 -8.25
N GLN A 221 -3.43 6.23 -7.68
CA GLN A 221 -2.28 5.34 -7.50
C GLN A 221 -2.60 4.18 -6.55
N VAL A 222 -3.27 4.46 -5.42
CA VAL A 222 -3.70 3.41 -4.47
C VAL A 222 -4.68 2.45 -5.14
N ALA A 223 -5.64 2.95 -5.93
CA ALA A 223 -6.56 2.11 -6.68
C ALA A 223 -5.84 1.19 -7.69
N LEU A 224 -4.85 1.73 -8.41
CA LEU A 224 -4.03 0.92 -9.34
C LEU A 224 -3.21 -0.15 -8.61
N GLN A 225 -2.64 0.17 -7.45
CA GLN A 225 -1.94 -0.82 -6.62
C GLN A 225 -2.89 -1.93 -6.14
N ALA A 226 -4.11 -1.58 -5.74
CA ALA A 226 -5.12 -2.56 -5.36
C ALA A 226 -5.50 -3.50 -6.52
N GLN A 227 -5.67 -2.96 -7.74
CA GLN A 227 -5.97 -3.75 -8.94
C GLN A 227 -4.81 -4.66 -9.36
N THR A 228 -3.57 -4.17 -9.29
CA THR A 228 -2.40 -5.02 -9.61
C THR A 228 -2.23 -6.13 -8.58
N ALA A 229 -2.50 -5.87 -7.30
CA ALA A 229 -2.50 -6.87 -6.25
C ALA A 229 -3.62 -7.91 -6.42
N SER A 230 -4.84 -7.52 -6.79
CA SER A 230 -5.93 -8.48 -7.06
C SER A 230 -5.62 -9.36 -8.28
N ALA A 231 -5.14 -8.77 -9.38
CA ALA A 231 -4.72 -9.52 -10.56
C ALA A 231 -3.57 -10.50 -10.25
N ALA A 232 -2.62 -10.10 -9.39
CA ALA A 232 -1.55 -11.00 -8.93
C ALA A 232 -2.10 -12.18 -8.11
N ARG A 233 -3.08 -11.94 -7.22
CA ARG A 233 -3.76 -12.99 -6.45
C ARG A 233 -4.51 -13.96 -7.35
N GLU A 234 -5.24 -13.47 -8.34
CA GLU A 234 -5.94 -14.31 -9.33
C GLU A 234 -4.97 -15.19 -10.11
N ARG A 235 -3.85 -14.62 -10.60
CA ARG A 235 -2.80 -15.39 -11.28
C ARG A 235 -2.18 -16.44 -10.36
N ALA A 236 -1.97 -16.11 -9.08
CA ALA A 236 -1.47 -17.07 -8.10
C ALA A 236 -2.45 -18.22 -7.87
N MET A 237 -3.75 -17.93 -7.77
CA MET A 237 -4.81 -18.93 -7.65
C MET A 237 -4.90 -19.82 -8.89
N MET A 238 -4.84 -19.25 -10.10
CA MET A 238 -4.81 -20.02 -11.35
C MET A 238 -3.58 -20.94 -11.42
N ARG A 239 -2.39 -20.44 -11.07
CA ARG A 239 -1.16 -21.25 -11.01
C ARG A 239 -1.26 -22.38 -9.98
N ALA A 240 -1.84 -22.11 -8.81
CA ALA A 240 -2.07 -23.13 -7.80
C ALA A 240 -3.07 -24.20 -8.30
N GLY A 241 -4.14 -23.79 -8.98
CA GLY A 241 -5.10 -24.68 -9.63
C GLY A 241 -4.43 -25.59 -10.68
N LEU A 242 -3.61 -25.01 -11.57
CA LEU A 242 -2.86 -25.76 -12.58
C LEU A 242 -1.87 -26.76 -11.95
N ARG A 243 -1.19 -26.38 -10.87
CA ARG A 243 -0.29 -27.28 -10.12
C ARG A 243 -1.05 -28.46 -9.51
N ARG A 244 -2.22 -28.21 -8.91
CA ARG A 244 -3.07 -29.28 -8.36
C ARG A 244 -3.53 -30.24 -9.46
N LEU A 245 -3.92 -29.71 -10.61
CA LEU A 245 -4.32 -30.51 -11.78
C LEU A 245 -3.15 -31.36 -12.29
N ALA A 246 -1.94 -30.78 -12.41
CA ALA A 246 -0.74 -31.51 -12.81
C ALA A 246 -0.37 -32.65 -11.83
N VAL A 247 -0.50 -32.42 -10.52
CA VAL A 247 -0.30 -33.46 -9.50
C VAL A 247 -1.35 -34.57 -9.62
N ALA A 248 -2.62 -34.21 -9.83
CA ALA A 248 -3.70 -35.19 -10.01
C ALA A 248 -3.50 -36.04 -11.27
N LEU A 249 -3.06 -35.45 -12.39
CA LEU A 249 -2.74 -36.18 -13.62
C LEU A 249 -1.58 -37.16 -13.42
N ARG A 250 -0.51 -36.74 -12.72
CA ARG A 250 0.61 -37.63 -12.37
C ARG A 250 0.14 -38.78 -11.47
N ALA A 251 -0.67 -38.51 -10.45
CA ALA A 251 -1.21 -39.55 -9.57
C ALA A 251 -2.08 -40.54 -10.35
N ALA A 252 -2.91 -40.07 -11.28
CA ALA A 252 -3.71 -40.93 -12.15
C ALA A 252 -2.84 -41.79 -13.08
N GLN A 253 -1.72 -41.25 -13.58
CA GLN A 253 -0.77 -42.00 -14.40
C GLN A 253 -0.06 -43.10 -13.58
N VAL A 254 0.36 -42.81 -12.36
CA VAL A 254 0.95 -43.79 -11.44
C VAL A 254 -0.05 -44.91 -11.12
N ALA A 255 -1.29 -44.55 -10.77
CA ALA A 255 -2.35 -45.53 -10.51
C ALA A 255 -2.62 -46.45 -11.72
N ARG A 256 -2.57 -45.91 -12.95
CA ARG A 256 -2.67 -46.71 -14.18
C ARG A 256 -1.48 -47.66 -14.35
N SER A 257 -0.25 -47.19 -14.09
CA SER A 257 0.93 -48.06 -14.17
C SER A 257 0.91 -49.19 -13.14
N GLU A 258 0.46 -48.91 -11.92
CA GLU A 258 0.29 -49.92 -10.87
C GLU A 258 -0.79 -50.94 -11.23
N ALA A 259 -1.92 -50.49 -11.77
CA ALA A 259 -2.99 -51.39 -12.24
C ALA A 259 -2.50 -52.31 -13.37
N ASN A 260 -1.72 -51.78 -14.32
CA ASN A 260 -1.10 -52.58 -15.37
C ASN A 260 -0.10 -53.60 -14.82
N ALA A 261 0.75 -53.20 -13.86
CA ALA A 261 1.69 -54.11 -13.19
C ALA A 261 0.96 -55.26 -12.49
N ARG A 262 -0.11 -54.95 -11.73
CA ARG A 262 -0.95 -55.98 -11.09
C ARG A 262 -1.62 -56.92 -12.08
N ALA A 263 -2.03 -56.42 -13.24
CA ALA A 263 -2.61 -57.25 -14.30
C ALA A 263 -1.58 -58.22 -14.89
N VAL A 264 -0.33 -57.78 -15.09
CA VAL A 264 0.79 -58.61 -15.53
C VAL A 264 1.13 -59.66 -14.47
N ASP A 265 1.22 -59.29 -13.19
CA ASP A 265 1.48 -60.23 -12.09
C ASP A 265 0.38 -61.29 -11.98
N ALA A 266 -0.88 -60.88 -12.12
CA ALA A 266 -2.02 -61.79 -12.12
C ALA A 266 -2.01 -62.74 -13.31
N ALA A 267 -1.61 -62.27 -14.51
CA ALA A 267 -1.42 -63.12 -15.68
C ALA A 267 -0.30 -64.15 -15.43
N GLY A 268 0.88 -63.71 -14.95
CA GLY A 268 1.98 -64.62 -14.63
C GLY A 268 1.67 -65.60 -13.48
N ALA A 269 0.79 -65.25 -12.56
CA ALA A 269 0.28 -66.19 -11.54
C ALA A 269 -0.64 -67.26 -12.17
N ARG A 270 -1.50 -66.87 -13.13
CA ARG A 270 -2.34 -67.83 -13.88
C ARG A 270 -1.48 -68.78 -14.70
N ASP A 271 -0.49 -68.27 -15.42
CA ASP A 271 0.41 -69.09 -16.23
C ASP A 271 1.17 -70.11 -15.36
N ARG A 272 1.67 -69.69 -14.20
CA ARG A 272 2.31 -70.61 -13.23
C ARG A 272 1.34 -71.64 -12.68
N ALA A 273 0.10 -71.25 -12.40
CA ALA A 273 -0.93 -72.19 -11.95
C ALA A 273 -1.28 -73.20 -13.05
N GLU A 274 -1.38 -72.77 -14.31
CA GLU A 274 -1.59 -73.63 -15.47
C GLU A 274 -0.40 -74.58 -15.70
N GLN A 275 0.83 -74.07 -15.64
CA GLN A 275 2.04 -74.91 -15.70
C GLN A 275 2.07 -75.95 -14.58
N GLY A 276 1.70 -75.55 -13.35
CA GLY A 276 1.57 -76.47 -12.22
C GLY A 276 0.50 -77.54 -12.45
N ARG A 277 -0.64 -77.19 -13.04
CA ARG A 277 -1.68 -78.16 -13.44
C ARG A 277 -1.16 -79.14 -14.49
N LEU A 278 -0.51 -78.63 -15.55
CA LEU A 278 0.06 -79.47 -16.60
C LEU A 278 1.16 -80.41 -16.07
N ALA A 279 2.00 -79.94 -15.14
CA ALA A 279 2.99 -80.78 -14.46
C ALA A 279 2.31 -81.87 -13.63
N ALA A 280 1.31 -81.53 -12.83
CA ALA A 280 0.55 -82.51 -12.05
C ALA A 280 -0.19 -83.53 -12.94
N GLU A 281 -0.71 -83.10 -14.10
CA GLU A 281 -1.31 -84.00 -15.10
C GLU A 281 -0.28 -84.97 -15.68
N ARG A 282 0.95 -84.52 -15.95
CA ARG A 282 2.07 -85.37 -16.40
C ARG A 282 2.48 -86.37 -15.34
N ASP A 283 2.70 -85.93 -14.10
CA ASP A 283 3.04 -86.81 -12.98
C ASP A 283 1.93 -87.84 -12.72
N GLY A 284 0.66 -87.40 -12.82
CA GLY A 284 -0.52 -88.26 -12.75
C GLY A 284 -0.60 -89.28 -13.91
N ALA A 285 -0.13 -88.93 -15.10
CA ALA A 285 -0.02 -89.87 -16.22
C ALA A 285 1.14 -90.86 -16.03
N GLU A 286 2.29 -90.40 -15.54
CA GLU A 286 3.45 -91.25 -15.25
C GLU A 286 3.19 -92.27 -14.14
N THR A 287 2.53 -91.84 -13.06
CA THR A 287 2.12 -92.71 -11.96
C THR A 287 1.10 -93.76 -12.40
N ARG A 288 0.10 -93.37 -13.21
CA ARG A 288 -0.81 -94.33 -13.87
C ARG A 288 -0.05 -95.35 -14.72
N GLY A 289 0.86 -94.89 -15.58
CA GLY A 289 1.71 -95.79 -16.37
C GLY A 289 2.65 -96.67 -15.53
N ARG A 290 3.08 -96.22 -14.35
CA ARG A 290 3.85 -97.04 -13.40
C ARG A 290 2.96 -98.08 -12.71
N LEU A 291 1.75 -97.71 -12.32
CA LEU A 291 0.76 -98.64 -11.77
C LEU A 291 0.36 -99.70 -12.79
N ASP A 292 0.17 -99.35 -14.06
CA ASP A 292 -0.13 -100.32 -15.12
C ASP A 292 1.03 -101.29 -15.33
N ARG A 293 2.28 -100.81 -15.26
CA ARG A 293 3.48 -101.67 -15.29
C ARG A 293 3.57 -102.57 -14.06
N LEU A 294 3.29 -102.05 -12.88
CA LEU A 294 3.27 -102.82 -11.64
C LEU A 294 2.14 -103.87 -11.66
N ARG A 295 0.96 -103.51 -12.15
CA ARG A 295 -0.17 -104.42 -12.35
C ARG A 295 0.20 -105.52 -13.33
N GLY A 296 0.77 -105.17 -14.48
CA GLY A 296 1.33 -106.16 -15.42
C GLY A 296 2.53 -106.95 -14.88
N SER A 297 3.19 -106.50 -13.82
CA SER A 297 4.22 -107.27 -13.10
C SER A 297 3.63 -108.15 -12.00
N LEU A 298 2.55 -107.73 -11.35
CA LEU A 298 1.78 -108.50 -10.36
C LEU A 298 0.96 -109.59 -11.03
N ASP A 299 0.39 -109.33 -12.20
CA ASP A 299 -0.25 -110.35 -13.04
C ASP A 299 0.80 -111.39 -13.49
N ARG A 300 2.06 -110.97 -13.71
CA ARG A 300 3.20 -111.87 -13.95
C ARG A 300 3.76 -112.55 -12.69
N ALA A 301 3.68 -111.92 -11.52
CA ALA A 301 4.14 -112.48 -10.25
C ALA A 301 3.08 -113.39 -9.60
N GLY A 302 1.80 -113.20 -9.95
CA GLY A 302 0.66 -114.04 -9.57
C GLY A 302 0.73 -115.44 -10.16
N GLU A 303 1.50 -115.66 -11.22
CA GLU A 303 1.83 -117.00 -11.73
C GLU A 303 2.95 -117.72 -10.94
N VAL A 304 3.69 -117.05 -10.04
CA VAL A 304 4.93 -117.62 -9.45
C VAL A 304 4.88 -117.87 -7.94
N LYS A 305 3.92 -117.38 -7.16
CA LYS A 305 3.96 -117.67 -5.70
C LYS A 305 2.62 -117.60 -5.00
N ALA A 306 1.91 -118.72 -5.02
CA ALA A 306 1.15 -119.17 -3.88
C ALA A 306 2.13 -119.71 -2.83
N GLY A 307 2.19 -119.08 -1.64
CA GLY A 307 2.93 -119.62 -0.50
C GLY A 307 3.34 -118.57 0.53
N GLU A 308 2.69 -118.67 1.71
CA GLU A 308 3.20 -118.32 3.06
C GLU A 308 3.48 -116.85 3.42
N VAL A 309 3.30 -116.33 4.65
CA VAL A 309 2.60 -116.68 5.91
C VAL A 309 2.96 -115.55 6.92
N THR A 310 1.99 -115.06 7.73
CA THR A 310 2.11 -114.36 9.06
C THR A 310 2.99 -113.09 9.20
N ALA A 311 2.95 -112.24 10.23
CA ALA A 311 2.05 -111.72 11.27
C ALA A 311 2.88 -110.68 12.08
N GLN A 312 2.24 -109.74 12.78
CA GLN A 312 2.78 -108.88 13.89
C GLN A 312 3.86 -107.83 13.50
N ASP A 313 3.99 -106.63 14.09
CA ASP A 313 3.62 -106.09 15.41
C ASP A 313 3.50 -104.54 15.34
N ALA A 314 2.72 -103.96 16.25
CA ALA A 314 2.74 -102.52 16.57
C ALA A 314 3.96 -102.17 17.45
N PRO A 315 4.33 -100.88 17.61
CA PRO A 315 3.81 -100.18 18.80
C PRO A 315 3.58 -98.66 18.66
N SER A 316 2.85 -98.17 19.65
CA SER A 316 2.41 -96.81 19.98
C SER A 316 3.52 -95.83 20.43
N ARG A 317 3.07 -94.57 20.64
CA ARG A 317 3.62 -93.45 21.45
C ARG A 317 4.58 -92.49 20.74
N ASP A 318 4.57 -91.16 20.95
CA ASP A 318 3.93 -90.28 21.93
C ASP A 318 4.05 -88.80 21.48
N ALA A 319 3.16 -87.94 22.00
CA ALA A 319 3.35 -86.52 22.39
C ALA A 319 3.77 -85.48 21.30
N SER A 320 3.36 -84.21 21.27
CA SER A 320 2.91 -83.27 22.29
C SER A 320 2.39 -82.00 21.60
N GLY A 321 1.41 -81.29 22.20
CA GLY A 321 1.30 -79.83 22.05
C GLY A 321 0.03 -79.27 21.39
N ALA A 322 -1.06 -79.20 22.16
CA ALA A 322 -2.08 -78.15 22.01
C ALA A 322 -1.79 -77.02 23.04
N PRO A 323 -2.65 -75.97 23.14
CA PRO A 323 -2.60 -74.65 22.51
C PRO A 323 -2.13 -73.55 23.50
N PRO A 324 -2.23 -72.24 23.16
CA PRO A 324 -3.32 -71.53 23.83
C PRO A 324 -4.04 -70.48 22.99
N SER A 325 -5.36 -70.45 23.21
CA SER A 325 -6.20 -69.26 23.12
C SER A 325 -5.57 -68.08 23.86
N LEU A 326 -5.46 -66.93 23.19
CA LEU A 326 -5.39 -65.64 23.85
C LEU A 326 -6.49 -64.74 23.27
N VAL A 327 -7.59 -64.71 24.05
CA VAL A 327 -8.38 -63.54 24.41
C VAL A 327 -8.69 -62.49 23.33
N PHE A 328 -9.99 -62.42 23.00
CA PHE A 328 -10.69 -61.16 22.89
C PHE A 328 -10.41 -60.29 24.14
N GLN A 329 -9.72 -59.16 23.96
CA GLN A 329 -9.98 -57.95 24.73
C GLN A 329 -10.30 -56.81 23.77
N THR A 330 -11.59 -56.51 23.73
CA THR A 330 -12.14 -55.19 23.49
C THR A 330 -11.39 -54.15 24.31
N ARG A 331 -10.62 -53.28 23.66
CA ARG A 331 -10.45 -51.90 24.13
C ARG A 331 -10.15 -50.97 22.96
N PRO A 332 -11.10 -50.11 22.54
CA PRO A 332 -10.77 -48.93 21.76
C PRO A 332 -10.00 -47.98 22.69
N GLY A 333 -8.68 -48.09 22.74
CA GLY A 333 -7.83 -46.96 23.08
C GLY A 333 -7.81 -46.08 21.83
N ALA A 334 -8.56 -44.98 21.69
CA ALA A 334 -8.46 -43.81 22.55
C ALA A 334 -7.00 -43.51 22.94
N ALA A 335 -6.05 -43.75 22.03
CA ALA A 335 -4.81 -43.01 22.01
C ALA A 335 -5.18 -41.57 21.70
N SER A 336 -5.36 -40.83 22.79
CA SER A 336 -4.81 -39.50 22.98
C SER A 336 -4.66 -38.77 21.66
N ARG A 337 -5.73 -38.03 21.32
CA ARG A 337 -5.62 -36.61 21.01
C ARG A 337 -4.37 -36.06 21.72
N GLY A 338 -3.22 -36.18 21.08
CA GLY A 338 -2.10 -35.31 21.34
C GLY A 338 -2.70 -33.93 21.25
N GLY A 339 -2.78 -33.28 22.40
CA GLY A 339 -3.22 -31.91 22.51
C GLY A 339 -2.35 -31.13 21.55
N LEU A 340 -2.88 -30.89 20.35
CA LEU A 340 -2.59 -29.66 19.66
C LEU A 340 -2.74 -28.60 20.75
N PRO A 341 -1.70 -27.81 21.05
CA PRO A 341 -1.91 -26.65 21.90
C PRO A 341 -3.11 -25.95 21.29
N GLN A 342 -4.15 -25.72 22.10
CA GLN A 342 -5.22 -24.82 21.72
C GLN A 342 -4.53 -23.52 21.36
N THR A 343 -4.27 -23.34 20.06
CA THR A 343 -4.28 -22.05 19.42
C THR A 343 -5.69 -21.57 19.64
N GLY A 344 -5.92 -20.99 20.82
CA GLY A 344 -7.05 -20.12 21.06
C GLY A 344 -7.07 -19.19 19.87
N ALA A 345 -8.13 -19.32 19.06
CA ALA A 345 -8.37 -18.40 17.97
C ALA A 345 -8.30 -17.00 18.60
N PRO A 346 -7.37 -16.13 18.18
CA PRO A 346 -7.40 -14.77 18.64
C PRO A 346 -8.75 -14.23 18.16
N SER A 347 -9.60 -13.89 19.12
CA SER A 347 -10.81 -13.11 18.91
C SER A 347 -10.42 -11.90 18.07
N THR A 348 -10.74 -11.95 16.78
CA THR A 348 -10.56 -10.86 15.83
C THR A 348 -11.65 -9.82 16.05
N THR A 349 -11.72 -9.31 17.27
CA THR A 349 -11.98 -7.89 17.45
C THR A 349 -10.63 -7.20 17.25
N PRO A 350 -10.54 -6.07 16.55
CA PRO A 350 -9.34 -5.25 16.55
C PRO A 350 -9.19 -4.62 17.95
N GLU A 351 -8.94 -5.46 18.95
CA GLU A 351 -8.37 -5.04 20.22
C GLU A 351 -7.09 -4.30 19.87
N ALA A 352 -7.01 -3.06 20.34
CA ALA A 352 -5.76 -2.33 20.38
C ALA A 352 -4.70 -3.30 20.90
N LEU A 353 -3.81 -3.75 20.01
CA LEU A 353 -2.73 -4.67 20.32
C LEU A 353 -2.09 -4.18 21.61
N ASP A 354 -2.20 -4.99 22.66
CA ASP A 354 -1.77 -4.63 24.01
C ASP A 354 -0.31 -4.14 23.92
N GLU A 355 -0.15 -2.82 24.07
CA GLU A 355 1.12 -2.13 23.87
C GLU A 355 2.21 -2.77 24.74
N ALA A 356 1.83 -3.22 25.95
CA ALA A 356 2.73 -3.88 26.86
C ALA A 356 3.28 -5.20 26.31
N GLN A 357 2.44 -6.02 25.67
CA GLN A 357 2.87 -7.31 25.08
C GLN A 357 3.76 -7.10 23.86
N LEU A 358 3.43 -6.13 23.01
CA LEU A 358 4.25 -5.79 21.84
C LEU A 358 5.64 -5.32 22.30
N LEU A 359 5.70 -4.40 23.27
CA LEU A 359 6.96 -3.90 23.80
C LEU A 359 7.77 -4.98 24.54
N ALA A 360 7.12 -5.88 25.27
CA ALA A 360 7.79 -7.02 25.90
C ALA A 360 8.44 -7.95 24.86
N ARG A 361 7.75 -8.22 23.75
CA ARG A 361 8.31 -9.02 22.65
C ARG A 361 9.49 -8.32 21.98
N VAL A 362 9.38 -7.01 21.76
CA VAL A 362 10.48 -6.19 21.21
C VAL A 362 11.71 -6.25 22.12
N ALA A 363 11.54 -6.14 23.44
CA ALA A 363 12.66 -6.21 24.38
C ALA A 363 13.42 -7.55 24.28
N VAL A 364 12.71 -8.67 24.10
CA VAL A 364 13.33 -9.99 23.87
C VAL A 364 14.10 -10.04 22.55
N LEU A 365 13.55 -9.46 21.47
CA LEU A 365 14.21 -9.42 20.16
C LEU A 365 15.48 -8.55 20.19
N LEU A 366 15.41 -7.37 20.82
CA LEU A 366 16.56 -6.49 21.00
C LEU A 366 17.64 -7.15 21.87
N GLY A 367 17.25 -7.86 22.95
CA GLY A 367 18.19 -8.62 23.79
C GLY A 367 18.90 -9.77 23.05
N ARG A 368 18.28 -10.31 22.00
CA ARG A 368 18.87 -11.33 21.11
C ARG A 368 19.71 -10.71 19.98
N GLY A 369 19.65 -9.39 19.78
CA GLY A 369 20.27 -8.70 18.66
C GLY A 369 19.51 -8.84 17.33
N ASP A 370 18.26 -9.33 17.35
CA ASP A 370 17.40 -9.40 16.15
C ASP A 370 16.72 -8.05 15.90
N ILE A 371 17.50 -7.11 15.35
CA ILE A 371 17.06 -5.74 15.10
C ILE A 371 16.00 -5.69 13.99
N SER A 372 16.12 -6.52 12.97
CA SER A 372 15.17 -6.57 11.85
C SER A 372 13.79 -7.02 12.32
N GLY A 373 13.73 -8.06 13.17
CA GLY A 373 12.49 -8.49 13.81
C GLY A 373 11.91 -7.40 14.71
N ALA A 374 12.73 -6.78 15.56
CA ALA A 374 12.30 -5.70 16.45
C ALA A 374 11.70 -4.51 15.68
N ARG A 375 12.33 -4.08 14.58
CA ARG A 375 11.83 -2.99 13.72
C ARG A 375 10.44 -3.25 13.15
N LEU A 376 10.13 -4.50 12.78
CA LEU A 376 8.81 -4.87 12.26
C LEU A 376 7.71 -4.66 13.31
N PHE A 377 7.91 -5.16 14.53
CA PHE A 377 6.96 -4.98 15.63
C PHE A 377 6.84 -3.52 16.05
N LEU A 378 7.96 -2.80 16.12
CA LEU A 378 7.97 -1.39 16.45
C LEU A 378 7.23 -0.55 15.40
N THR A 379 7.36 -0.85 14.11
CA THR A 379 6.60 -0.19 13.03
C THR A 379 5.09 -0.39 13.22
N LEU A 380 4.67 -1.59 13.66
CA LEU A 380 3.27 -1.84 14.01
C LEU A 380 2.81 -0.98 15.20
N GLY A 381 3.64 -0.83 16.23
CA GLY A 381 3.38 0.06 17.37
C GLY A 381 3.36 1.56 17.01
N VAL A 382 4.14 1.99 16.02
CA VAL A 382 4.07 3.36 15.49
C VAL A 382 2.72 3.59 14.79
N ARG A 383 2.23 2.60 14.04
CA ARG A 383 0.91 2.68 13.38
C ARG A 383 -0.25 2.73 14.37
N SER A 384 -0.09 2.18 15.57
CA SER A 384 -1.07 2.31 16.66
C SER A 384 -0.93 3.61 17.46
N GLY A 385 0.02 4.49 17.11
CA GLY A 385 0.23 5.77 17.76
C GLY A 385 0.98 5.70 19.09
N SER A 386 1.67 4.60 19.40
CA SER A 386 2.49 4.52 20.62
C SER A 386 3.75 5.37 20.49
N ALA A 387 3.81 6.47 21.25
CA ALA A 387 5.01 7.31 21.34
C ALA A 387 6.25 6.52 21.80
N ARG A 388 6.06 5.51 22.65
CA ARG A 388 7.14 4.66 23.16
C ARG A 388 7.67 3.73 22.07
N ALA A 389 6.79 3.16 21.24
CA ALA A 389 7.21 2.38 20.08
C ALA A 389 7.97 3.24 19.07
N THR A 390 7.55 4.49 18.83
CA THR A 390 8.28 5.43 17.94
C THR A 390 9.68 5.73 18.46
N ALA A 391 9.83 5.98 19.77
CA ALA A 391 11.14 6.22 20.38
C ALA A 391 12.07 5.01 20.27
N LEU A 392 11.57 3.80 20.56
CA LEU A 392 12.36 2.58 20.41
C LEU A 392 12.70 2.30 18.93
N LEU A 393 11.81 2.62 18.00
CA LEU A 393 12.10 2.50 16.57
C LEU A 393 13.27 3.41 16.19
N ALA A 394 13.28 4.66 16.68
CA ALA A 394 14.38 5.60 16.48
C ALA A 394 15.72 5.02 16.99
N GLU A 395 15.73 4.43 18.20
CA GLU A 395 16.91 3.79 18.77
C GLU A 395 17.47 2.66 17.88
N THR A 396 16.61 1.94 17.14
CA THR A 396 17.11 0.91 16.21
C THR A 396 17.80 1.47 14.98
N TYR A 397 17.58 2.74 14.61
CA TYR A 397 18.26 3.40 13.50
C TYR A 397 19.49 4.21 13.94
N ASP A 398 19.58 4.53 15.23
CA ASP A 398 20.67 5.30 15.81
C ASP A 398 22.00 4.50 15.80
N PRO A 399 23.06 4.99 15.12
CA PRO A 399 24.33 4.27 15.01
C PRO A 399 25.00 4.06 16.38
N ASP A 400 24.88 4.99 17.32
CA ASP A 400 25.51 4.89 18.64
C ASP A 400 24.82 3.83 19.50
N LYS A 401 23.49 3.73 19.38
CA LYS A 401 22.69 2.69 20.02
C LYS A 401 22.97 1.31 19.42
N LEU A 402 23.07 1.21 18.09
CA LEU A 402 23.44 -0.04 17.43
C LEU A 402 24.85 -0.51 17.81
N ALA A 403 25.80 0.42 17.97
CA ALA A 403 27.14 0.13 18.46
C ALA A 403 27.10 -0.38 19.91
N ALA A 404 26.31 0.25 20.78
CA ALA A 404 26.12 -0.19 22.17
C ALA A 404 25.47 -1.59 22.26
N LEU A 405 24.56 -1.91 21.33
CA LEU A 405 23.94 -3.23 21.21
C LEU A 405 24.84 -4.28 20.53
N GLN A 406 26.05 -3.91 20.09
CA GLN A 406 27.02 -4.77 19.42
C GLN A 406 26.50 -5.48 18.15
N VAL A 407 25.56 -4.85 17.44
CA VAL A 407 24.95 -5.43 16.24
C VAL A 407 25.94 -5.31 15.07
N ARG A 408 26.47 -6.44 14.61
CA ARG A 408 27.41 -6.48 13.47
C ARG A 408 26.67 -6.48 12.14
N GLY A 409 27.14 -5.68 11.19
CA GLY A 409 26.69 -5.72 9.78
C GLY A 409 25.45 -4.88 9.46
N MET A 410 24.88 -4.15 10.41
CA MET A 410 23.78 -3.21 10.18
C MET A 410 24.31 -1.77 10.22
N ARG A 411 24.06 -0.99 9.17
CA ARG A 411 24.41 0.43 9.13
C ARG A 411 23.26 1.24 9.73
N GLY A 412 23.55 2.04 10.75
CA GLY A 412 22.59 3.02 11.29
C GLY A 412 22.30 4.14 10.29
N ASP A 413 21.16 4.80 10.46
CA ASP A 413 20.73 5.98 9.73
C ASP A 413 20.38 7.09 10.73
N PRO A 414 21.30 8.04 10.97
CA PRO A 414 21.10 9.08 11.98
C PRO A 414 20.01 10.09 11.60
N GLU A 415 19.78 10.31 10.30
CA GLU A 415 18.74 11.25 9.84
C GLU A 415 17.35 10.69 10.17
N THR A 416 17.11 9.42 9.81
CA THR A 416 15.87 8.71 10.13
C THR A 416 15.66 8.61 11.64
N ALA A 417 16.70 8.30 12.42
CA ALA A 417 16.62 8.27 13.88
C ALA A 417 16.19 9.63 14.45
N SER A 418 16.78 10.73 13.98
CA SER A 418 16.46 12.09 14.44
C SER A 418 15.01 12.51 14.12
N ALA A 419 14.49 12.11 12.96
CA ALA A 419 13.10 12.36 12.56
C ALA A 419 12.13 11.59 13.47
N LEU A 420 12.41 10.31 13.72
CA LEU A 420 11.58 9.48 14.60
C LEU A 420 11.61 9.96 16.06
N TYR A 421 12.75 10.44 16.57
CA TYR A 421 12.80 11.03 17.90
C TYR A 421 11.92 12.28 18.02
N ARG A 422 11.93 13.17 17.01
CA ARG A 422 11.04 14.34 16.98
C ARG A 422 9.56 13.91 16.99
N GLN A 423 9.21 12.95 16.14
CA GLN A 423 7.86 12.39 16.07
C GLN A 423 7.42 11.74 17.40
N ALA A 424 8.32 11.05 18.09
CA ALA A 424 8.03 10.45 19.39
C ALA A 424 7.75 11.53 20.46
N GLN A 425 8.48 12.64 20.45
CA GLN A 425 8.24 13.77 21.37
C GLN A 425 6.91 14.47 21.07
N GLU A 426 6.57 14.67 19.80
CA GLU A 426 5.29 15.24 19.38
C GLU A 426 4.11 14.36 19.84
N THR A 427 4.18 13.07 19.55
CA THR A 427 3.15 12.09 19.96
C THR A 427 3.02 12.02 21.48
N ARG A 428 4.14 12.08 22.22
CA ARG A 428 4.14 12.14 23.69
C ARG A 428 3.50 13.42 24.21
N GLY A 429 3.75 14.55 23.55
CA GLY A 429 3.12 15.84 23.86
C GLY A 429 1.61 15.80 23.69
N LEU A 430 1.12 15.19 22.60
CA LEU A 430 -0.30 14.99 22.34
C LEU A 430 -0.96 14.10 23.40
N ALA A 431 -0.34 12.96 23.74
CA ALA A 431 -0.84 12.06 24.78
C ALA A 431 -0.93 12.76 26.16
N ARG A 432 0.07 13.60 26.50
CA ARG A 432 0.07 14.36 27.76
C ARG A 432 -0.99 15.46 27.79
N ARG A 433 -1.25 16.13 26.66
CA ARG A 433 -2.34 17.12 26.55
C ARG A 433 -3.71 16.45 26.69
N GLY A 434 -3.93 15.32 26.03
CA GLY A 434 -5.18 14.56 26.15
C GLY A 434 -5.49 14.10 27.58
N LEU A 435 -4.47 13.79 28.38
CA LEU A 435 -4.64 13.47 29.81
C LEU A 435 -4.89 14.71 30.69
N ALA A 436 -4.45 15.90 30.27
CA ALA A 436 -4.67 17.15 30.99
C ALA A 436 -6.07 17.75 30.73
N GLU A 437 -6.70 17.38 29.61
CA GLU A 437 -8.03 17.85 29.20
C GLU A 437 -9.18 16.94 29.69
N ALA A 438 -8.86 15.78 30.27
CA ALA A 438 -9.85 14.96 30.95
C ALA A 438 -10.25 15.62 32.28
N PRO A 439 -11.55 15.89 32.52
CA PRO A 439 -11.99 16.58 33.73
C PRO A 439 -11.60 15.78 34.98
N VAL A 440 -10.83 16.43 35.85
CA VAL A 440 -10.27 15.89 37.09
C VAL A 440 -11.39 15.52 38.06
N ALA A 441 -11.91 14.29 37.97
CA ALA A 441 -12.68 13.68 39.05
C ALA A 441 -11.70 13.12 40.09
N ALA A 442 -11.71 13.72 41.28
CA ALA A 442 -10.79 13.45 42.38
C ALA A 442 -10.84 12.00 42.89
N ALA A 443 -9.71 11.29 42.88
CA ALA A 443 -9.48 10.05 43.63
C ALA A 443 -7.96 9.75 43.76
N PRO A 444 -7.55 8.94 44.75
CA PRO A 444 -6.44 9.28 45.65
C PRO A 444 -5.05 8.82 45.19
N ARG A 445 -4.05 9.51 45.73
CA ARG A 445 -2.62 9.30 45.56
C ARG A 445 -2.18 7.92 46.07
N ALA A 446 -1.46 7.18 45.23
CA ALA A 446 -0.68 6.01 45.61
C ALA A 446 0.77 6.13 45.04
N PRO A 447 1.76 5.48 45.68
CA PRO A 447 3.13 5.99 45.73
C PRO A 447 4.03 5.56 44.57
N THR A 448 4.93 6.50 44.26
CA THR A 448 6.11 6.41 43.43
C THR A 448 7.13 5.42 44.02
N VAL A 449 7.67 4.53 43.17
CA VAL A 449 9.07 4.06 43.06
C VAL A 449 9.04 2.75 42.24
N TRP A 450 9.29 2.84 40.93
CA TRP A 450 9.57 1.67 40.08
C TRP A 450 11.02 1.78 39.59
N SER A 451 11.88 0.94 40.16
CA SER A 451 13.31 0.84 39.85
C SER A 451 13.56 0.01 38.59
N HIS A 452 14.52 0.45 37.76
CA HIS A 452 14.92 -0.18 36.49
C HIS A 452 15.19 -1.71 36.58
N PRO A 453 14.63 -2.54 35.68
CA PRO A 453 14.85 -4.00 35.68
C PRO A 453 16.16 -4.50 35.03
N ILE A 454 17.12 -3.65 34.63
CA ILE A 454 18.32 -4.07 33.87
C ILE A 454 19.52 -4.47 34.78
N ARG A 455 19.37 -4.46 36.13
CA ARG A 455 20.48 -4.81 37.05
C ARG A 455 20.40 -6.19 37.73
N GLN A 456 19.41 -7.04 37.43
CA GLN A 456 19.25 -8.33 38.14
C GLN A 456 19.91 -9.55 37.47
N ALA A 457 20.59 -9.41 36.34
CA ALA A 457 21.45 -10.48 35.83
C ALA A 457 22.85 -10.33 36.41
N GLY A 458 23.13 -11.05 37.51
CA GLY A 458 24.41 -11.06 38.21
C GLY A 458 25.57 -11.58 37.34
N LEU A 459 26.16 -10.68 36.56
CA LEU A 459 27.42 -10.91 35.84
C LEU A 459 28.56 -10.18 36.58
N PRO A 460 29.66 -10.86 36.92
CA PRO A 460 30.79 -10.22 37.59
C PRO A 460 31.52 -9.27 36.64
N THR A 461 31.71 -8.02 37.07
CA THR A 461 32.58 -7.05 36.41
C THR A 461 34.05 -7.46 36.58
N PRO A 462 34.88 -7.49 35.51
CA PRO A 462 36.31 -7.63 35.67
C PRO A 462 36.93 -6.31 36.14
N VAL A 463 37.79 -6.42 37.14
CA VAL A 463 38.66 -5.36 37.65
C VAL A 463 39.66 -4.96 36.55
N LEU A 464 39.60 -3.69 36.12
CA LEU A 464 40.61 -3.09 35.26
C LEU A 464 41.86 -2.74 36.08
N VAL A 465 42.95 -3.48 35.85
CA VAL A 465 44.32 -3.08 36.22
C VAL A 465 44.93 -2.36 35.01
N PRO A 466 45.55 -1.18 35.15
CA PRO A 466 46.20 -0.50 34.04
C PRO A 466 47.60 -1.11 33.81
N VAL A 467 47.77 -1.89 32.74
CA VAL A 467 49.08 -2.27 32.22
C VAL A 467 49.44 -1.32 31.08
N LYS A 468 50.58 -0.66 31.25
CA LYS A 468 51.25 0.25 30.35
C LYS A 468 52.19 -0.58 29.48
N ASP A 469 51.88 -0.75 28.20
CA ASP A 469 52.79 -0.88 27.04
C ASP A 469 52.03 -1.39 25.78
N PRO A 470 52.46 -1.02 24.54
CA PRO A 470 51.68 -1.22 23.31
C PRO A 470 51.95 -2.57 22.63
N PRO A 471 50.97 -3.22 21.99
CA PRO A 471 51.23 -4.45 21.26
C PRO A 471 51.55 -4.24 19.78
N LEU A 472 52.55 -5.01 19.34
CA LEU A 472 52.89 -5.37 17.97
C LEU A 472 51.71 -6.02 17.24
N ALA A 473 51.69 -5.83 15.92
CA ALA A 473 50.67 -6.31 14.97
C ALA A 473 50.47 -7.85 15.00
N PRO A 474 49.24 -8.36 14.76
CA PRO A 474 49.01 -9.79 14.67
C PRO A 474 49.32 -10.35 13.28
N PHE A 475 50.13 -11.39 13.29
CA PHE A 475 50.41 -12.34 12.22
C PHE A 475 49.14 -13.11 11.81
N VAL A 476 48.87 -13.18 10.49
CA VAL A 476 47.74 -13.91 9.89
C VAL A 476 48.29 -15.17 9.19
N PRO A 477 47.89 -16.39 9.60
CA PRO A 477 48.21 -17.59 8.84
C PRO A 477 47.19 -17.81 7.70
N PRO A 478 47.59 -18.36 6.54
CA PRO A 478 46.65 -18.66 5.47
C PRO A 478 45.88 -19.95 5.76
N LEU A 479 44.54 -19.85 5.77
CA LEU A 479 43.65 -21.02 5.77
C LEU A 479 43.69 -21.70 4.39
N ALA A 480 44.32 -22.87 4.33
CA ALA A 480 44.07 -23.86 3.28
C ALA A 480 42.75 -24.57 3.56
N ALA A 481 41.88 -24.63 2.54
CA ALA A 481 40.63 -25.39 2.57
C ALA A 481 40.88 -26.88 2.26
N PRO A 482 40.26 -27.83 2.99
CA PRO A 482 40.09 -29.19 2.52
C PRO A 482 38.68 -29.37 1.95
N TRP A 483 38.58 -29.59 0.64
CA TRP A 483 37.40 -30.20 0.02
C TRP A 483 37.66 -31.71 -0.10
N ALA A 484 37.03 -32.45 0.80
CA ALA A 484 36.67 -33.87 0.72
C ALA A 484 35.47 -33.98 1.69
N GLY A 485 34.31 -34.53 1.40
CA GLY A 485 33.78 -35.37 0.34
C GLY A 485 32.64 -36.15 1.02
N GLU A 486 31.48 -36.23 0.38
CA GLU A 486 30.53 -37.36 0.39
C GLU A 486 29.42 -37.10 -0.64
#